data_AF-D1W4Z7-F1
#
_entry.id   AF-D1W4Z7-F1
#
_cell.length_a   1.000
_cell.length_b   1.000
_cell.length_c   1.000
_cell.angle_alpha   90.00
_cell.angle_beta   90.00
_cell.angle_gamma   90.00
#
_symmetry.space_group_name_H-M   'P 1'
#
loop_
_entity.id
_entity.type
_entity.pdbx_description
1 polymer ?
#
loop_
_entity_poly.entity_id
_entity_poly.type
_entity_poly.pdbx_seq_one_letter_code
_entity_poly.pdbx_strand_id
1 'polypeptide(L)'
;MKKVFYSLILFCGLSACSSEKVFLEPLRIYDVANSNCKLSISPTDTRPDFYAENNAIPTKLSIELDKDGIAQCLLEDLKANCSVRKIYVNIANQDNQITLIVYHNVLDALADCICKYDVSFKMSKLSAGN
;
A
#
# COMPACT_ATOMS: atom_id res chain seq x y z
N MET A 1 0.16 60.74 -52.48
CA MET A 1 1.02 59.53 -52.45
C MET A 1 0.89 58.90 -51.07
N LYS A 2 0.35 57.67 -51.01
CA LYS A 2 -0.02 56.97 -49.75
C LYS A 2 1.25 56.52 -49.01
N LYS A 3 1.41 57.00 -47.77
CA LYS A 3 2.34 56.45 -46.76
C LYS A 3 1.67 55.28 -46.08
N VAL A 4 2.23 54.07 -46.15
CA VAL A 4 1.89 53.00 -45.20
C VAL A 4 3.07 52.02 -45.08
N PHE A 5 3.86 52.16 -44.02
CA PHE A 5 4.72 51.09 -43.51
C PHE A 5 3.87 50.25 -42.55
N TYR A 6 3.59 48.99 -42.88
CA TYR A 6 3.09 48.01 -41.92
C TYR A 6 3.95 46.75 -41.99
N SER A 7 4.88 46.63 -41.05
CA SER A 7 5.42 45.35 -40.62
C SER A 7 5.40 45.35 -39.11
N LEU A 8 4.20 45.19 -38.54
CA LEU A 8 4.02 44.92 -37.13
C LEU A 8 4.23 43.42 -36.93
N ILE A 9 5.45 43.02 -36.61
CA ILE A 9 5.78 41.65 -36.21
C ILE A 9 5.15 41.45 -34.84
N LEU A 10 4.01 40.77 -34.84
CA LEU A 10 3.30 40.34 -33.65
C LEU A 10 4.10 39.18 -33.02
N PHE A 11 5.00 39.50 -32.09
CA PHE A 11 5.58 38.51 -31.17
C PHE A 11 4.46 38.03 -30.23
N CYS A 12 3.66 37.08 -30.70
CA CYS A 12 2.85 36.25 -29.81
C CYS A 12 3.82 35.47 -28.94
N GLY A 13 3.90 35.88 -27.67
CA GLY A 13 4.68 35.21 -26.65
C GLY A 13 4.35 33.72 -26.64
N LEU A 14 5.38 32.91 -26.86
CA LEU A 14 5.38 31.51 -26.47
C LEU A 14 5.32 31.50 -24.94
N SER A 15 4.12 31.61 -24.37
CA SER A 15 3.89 31.16 -23.00
C SER A 15 4.03 29.64 -23.05
N ALA A 16 5.27 29.16 -23.00
CA ALA A 16 5.54 27.78 -22.66
C ALA A 16 4.95 27.59 -21.27
N CYS A 17 3.79 26.94 -21.19
CA CYS A 17 3.43 26.23 -19.97
C CYS A 17 4.57 25.25 -19.76
N SER A 18 5.49 25.60 -18.88
CA SER A 18 6.39 24.64 -18.27
C SER A 18 5.48 23.63 -17.60
N SER A 19 5.17 22.53 -18.30
CA SER A 19 4.69 21.33 -17.63
C SER A 19 5.85 20.90 -16.74
N GLU A 20 5.85 21.41 -15.51
CA GLU A 20 6.60 20.81 -14.42
C GLU A 20 6.19 19.34 -14.42
N LYS A 21 7.04 18.49 -14.98
CA LYS A 21 6.94 17.05 -14.74
C LYS A 21 7.24 16.91 -13.26
N VAL A 22 6.20 16.92 -12.44
CA VAL A 22 6.30 16.52 -11.04
C VAL A 22 6.82 15.09 -11.09
N PHE A 23 8.12 14.95 -10.84
CA PHE A 23 8.75 13.65 -10.65
C PHE A 23 8.25 13.15 -9.30
N LEU A 24 7.10 12.49 -9.32
CA LEU A 24 6.58 11.80 -8.15
C LEU A 24 7.55 10.66 -7.86
N GLU A 25 8.21 10.72 -6.70
CA GLU A 25 8.97 9.58 -6.23
C GLU A 25 8.02 8.36 -6.18
N PRO A 26 8.49 7.19 -6.64
CA PRO A 26 7.64 6.01 -6.65
C PRO A 26 7.20 5.70 -5.22
N LEU A 27 5.93 5.34 -5.04
CA LEU A 27 5.42 4.87 -3.75
C LEU A 27 6.22 3.65 -3.30
N ARG A 28 6.61 3.61 -2.02
CA ARG A 28 7.42 2.53 -1.42
C ARG A 28 6.81 2.04 -0.13
N ILE A 29 7.00 0.76 0.13
CA ILE A 29 6.70 0.12 1.42
C ILE A 29 8.02 -0.16 2.14
N TYR A 30 8.08 0.15 3.43
CA TYR A 30 9.24 -0.10 4.27
C TYR A 30 8.83 -0.30 5.73
N ASP A 31 9.81 -0.62 6.59
CA ASP A 31 9.60 -0.94 8.01
C ASP A 31 8.52 -2.02 8.24
N VAL A 32 8.43 -3.00 7.34
CA VAL A 32 7.46 -4.10 7.45
C VAL A 32 7.84 -4.98 8.64
N ALA A 33 6.91 -5.14 9.58
CA ALA A 33 7.03 -6.02 10.72
C ALA A 33 5.71 -6.75 10.96
N ASN A 34 5.79 -8.07 11.21
CA ASN A 34 4.66 -8.86 11.66
C ASN A 34 4.78 -9.17 13.15
N SER A 35 3.64 -9.22 13.83
CA SER A 35 3.55 -9.66 15.21
C SER A 35 3.94 -11.14 15.36
N ASN A 36 4.09 -11.57 16.60
CA ASN A 36 3.95 -12.98 16.93
C ASN A 36 2.52 -13.46 16.62
N CYS A 37 2.36 -14.78 16.56
CA CYS A 37 1.04 -15.37 16.41
C CYS A 37 0.11 -14.96 17.56
N LYS A 38 -0.97 -14.23 17.27
CA LYS A 38 -1.93 -13.78 18.30
C LYS A 38 -2.87 -14.90 18.72
N LEU A 39 -3.32 -15.66 17.73
CA LEU A 39 -4.26 -16.76 17.91
C LEU A 39 -3.99 -17.81 16.84
N SER A 40 -3.76 -19.04 17.28
CA SER A 40 -3.61 -20.22 16.44
C SER A 40 -4.85 -21.10 16.58
N ILE A 41 -5.46 -21.46 15.46
CA ILE A 41 -6.60 -22.37 15.39
C ILE A 41 -6.34 -23.48 14.36
N SER A 42 -6.76 -24.69 14.67
CA SER A 42 -6.66 -25.86 13.80
C SER A 42 -8.06 -26.41 13.52
N PRO A 43 -8.38 -26.79 12.27
CA PRO A 43 -9.65 -27.44 11.96
C PRO A 43 -9.85 -28.77 12.71
N THR A 44 -8.76 -29.44 13.08
CA THR A 44 -8.76 -30.78 13.70
C THR A 44 -8.63 -30.72 15.22
N ASP A 45 -7.83 -29.77 15.74
CA ASP A 45 -7.52 -29.68 17.17
C ASP A 45 -8.30 -28.58 17.91
N THR A 46 -9.11 -27.77 17.21
CA THR A 46 -9.91 -26.69 17.83
C THR A 46 -11.40 -27.03 17.82
N ARG A 47 -12.11 -26.63 18.88
CA ARG A 47 -13.57 -26.80 18.97
C ARG A 47 -14.25 -26.14 17.76
N PRO A 48 -15.18 -26.81 17.06
CA PRO A 48 -15.71 -26.32 15.77
C PRO A 48 -16.35 -24.93 15.80
N ASP A 49 -17.08 -24.61 16.85
CA ASP A 49 -17.70 -23.29 17.08
C ASP A 49 -16.64 -22.21 17.31
N PHE A 50 -15.62 -22.47 18.12
CA PHE A 50 -14.52 -21.54 18.35
C PHE A 50 -13.69 -21.33 17.07
N TYR A 51 -13.46 -22.38 16.29
CA TYR A 51 -12.83 -22.27 14.98
C TYR A 51 -13.67 -21.40 14.05
N ALA A 52 -14.98 -21.66 13.93
CA ALA A 52 -15.87 -20.92 13.03
C ALA A 52 -15.94 -19.42 13.40
N GLU A 53 -16.11 -19.09 14.67
CA GLU A 53 -16.15 -17.71 15.16
C GLU A 53 -14.83 -16.98 14.87
N ASN A 54 -13.69 -17.60 15.20
CA ASN A 54 -12.40 -16.95 15.05
C ASN A 54 -11.91 -16.89 13.60
N ASN A 55 -12.27 -17.88 12.78
CA ASN A 55 -11.99 -17.90 11.35
C ASN A 55 -12.92 -16.98 10.55
N ALA A 56 -14.03 -16.51 11.11
CA ALA A 56 -14.91 -15.54 10.46
C ALA A 56 -14.42 -14.08 10.61
N ILE A 57 -13.56 -13.78 11.58
CA ILE A 57 -13.05 -12.42 11.81
C ILE A 57 -12.32 -11.90 10.55
N PRO A 58 -12.74 -10.76 9.97
CA PRO A 58 -12.12 -10.23 8.76
C PRO A 58 -10.79 -9.54 9.09
N THR A 59 -9.87 -9.56 8.12
CA THR A 59 -8.67 -8.73 8.17
C THR A 59 -9.06 -7.25 7.98
N LYS A 60 -8.49 -6.36 8.77
CA LYS A 60 -8.75 -4.92 8.71
C LYS A 60 -7.48 -4.17 8.34
N LEU A 61 -7.57 -3.30 7.35
CA LEU A 61 -6.50 -2.36 7.00
C LEU A 61 -6.83 -0.99 7.61
N SER A 62 -5.93 -0.46 8.43
CA SER A 62 -5.94 0.95 8.83
C SER A 62 -4.74 1.67 8.23
N ILE A 63 -4.98 2.92 7.85
CA ILE A 63 -3.97 3.82 7.27
C ILE A 63 -4.14 5.15 7.98
N GLU A 64 -3.07 5.62 8.61
CA GLU A 64 -2.99 6.92 9.26
C GLU A 64 -1.91 7.75 8.58
N LEU A 65 -2.26 8.94 8.09
CA LEU A 65 -1.32 9.85 7.46
C LEU A 65 -0.69 10.77 8.50
N ASP A 66 0.62 10.66 8.71
CA ASP A 66 1.36 11.52 9.61
C ASP A 66 1.65 12.90 8.96
N LYS A 67 2.03 13.87 9.78
CA LYS A 67 2.31 15.27 9.39
C LYS A 67 3.41 15.42 8.34
N ASP A 68 4.31 14.44 8.21
CA ASP A 68 5.37 14.42 7.20
C ASP A 68 4.91 13.80 5.87
N GLY A 69 3.66 13.34 5.80
CA GLY A 69 3.03 12.70 4.65
C GLY A 69 3.33 11.20 4.53
N ILE A 70 4.04 10.61 5.50
CA ILE A 70 4.25 9.16 5.59
C ILE A 70 2.99 8.52 6.17
N ALA A 71 2.49 7.46 5.53
CA ALA A 71 1.35 6.73 6.07
C ALA A 71 1.84 5.57 6.96
N GLN A 72 1.34 5.53 8.20
CA GLN A 72 1.46 4.39 9.10
C GLN A 72 0.31 3.43 8.80
N CYS A 73 0.64 2.20 8.42
CA CYS A 73 -0.34 1.21 8.03
C CYS A 73 -0.31 0.00 8.97
N LEU A 74 -1.49 -0.56 9.24
CA LEU A 74 -1.64 -1.77 10.02
C LEU A 74 -2.68 -2.68 9.36
N LEU A 75 -2.27 -3.91 9.08
CA LEU A 75 -3.16 -5.02 8.76
C LEU A 75 -3.40 -5.82 10.02
N GLU A 76 -4.61 -5.74 10.56
CA GLU A 76 -5.01 -6.48 11.75
C GLU A 76 -5.66 -7.81 11.35
N ASP A 77 -5.38 -8.86 12.14
CA ASP A 77 -5.99 -10.19 11.98
C ASP A 77 -5.78 -10.79 10.58
N LEU A 78 -4.58 -10.59 10.00
CA LEU A 78 -4.18 -11.26 8.78
C LEU A 78 -4.03 -12.76 9.06
N LYS A 79 -4.80 -13.57 8.32
CA LYS A 79 -4.75 -15.03 8.42
C LYS A 79 -3.63 -15.57 7.55
N ALA A 80 -2.76 -16.37 8.13
CA ALA A 80 -1.75 -17.12 7.40
C ALA A 80 -1.49 -18.48 8.07
N ASN A 81 -0.79 -19.37 7.37
CA ASN A 81 -0.37 -20.64 7.99
C ASN A 81 0.56 -20.38 9.19
N CYS A 82 0.45 -21.15 10.27
CA CYS A 82 1.28 -20.95 11.46
C CYS A 82 2.79 -21.11 11.23
N SER A 83 3.20 -21.82 10.16
CA SER A 83 4.61 -21.94 9.78
C SER A 83 5.18 -20.63 9.20
N VAL A 84 4.35 -19.62 8.93
CA VAL A 84 4.81 -18.31 8.44
C VAL A 84 5.63 -17.61 9.52
N ARG A 85 6.88 -17.28 9.17
CA ARG A 85 7.80 -16.53 10.04
C ARG A 85 7.87 -15.06 9.69
N LYS A 86 7.76 -14.73 8.41
CA LYS A 86 7.88 -13.38 7.89
C LYS A 86 6.82 -13.12 6.84
N ILE A 87 6.13 -12.00 7.00
CA ILE A 87 5.18 -11.48 6.02
C ILE A 87 5.82 -10.27 5.35
N TYR A 88 5.62 -10.18 4.05
CA TYR A 88 6.08 -9.10 3.20
C TYR A 88 4.88 -8.33 2.67
N VAL A 89 5.09 -7.03 2.48
CA VAL A 89 4.13 -6.14 1.85
C VAL A 89 4.85 -5.41 0.73
N ASN A 90 4.29 -5.46 -0.47
CA ASN A 90 4.74 -4.72 -1.62
C ASN A 90 3.61 -3.80 -2.11
N ILE A 91 3.97 -2.84 -2.96
CA ILE A 91 3.05 -1.86 -3.49
C ILE A 91 3.19 -1.74 -5.00
N ALA A 92 2.06 -1.67 -5.67
CA ALA A 92 1.96 -1.20 -7.03
C ALA A 92 1.07 0.05 -7.04
N ASN A 93 1.48 1.05 -7.80
CA ASN A 93 0.68 2.24 -8.07
C ASN A 93 0.50 2.34 -9.58
N GLN A 94 -0.73 2.19 -10.04
CA GLN A 94 -1.10 2.33 -11.45
C GLN A 94 -2.36 3.19 -11.54
N ASP A 95 -2.30 4.19 -12.40
CA ASP A 95 -3.35 5.18 -12.59
C ASP A 95 -3.78 5.83 -11.25
N ASN A 96 -5.02 5.57 -10.82
CA ASN A 96 -5.61 6.09 -9.60
C ASN A 96 -5.78 5.00 -8.53
N GLN A 97 -5.07 3.88 -8.66
CA GLN A 97 -5.19 2.73 -7.77
C GLN A 97 -3.85 2.39 -7.12
N ILE A 98 -3.87 2.29 -5.79
CA ILE A 98 -2.81 1.69 -5.00
C ILE A 98 -3.21 0.24 -4.71
N THR A 99 -2.38 -0.72 -5.12
CA THR A 99 -2.52 -2.14 -4.81
C THR A 99 -1.47 -2.55 -3.80
N LEU A 100 -1.91 -3.02 -2.64
CA LEU A 100 -1.05 -3.64 -1.64
C LEU A 100 -1.00 -5.15 -1.88
N ILE A 101 0.21 -5.70 -1.98
CA ILE A 101 0.45 -7.12 -2.22
C ILE A 101 1.07 -7.69 -0.95
N VAL A 102 0.29 -8.50 -0.23
CA VAL A 102 0.70 -9.12 1.03
C VAL A 102 1.02 -10.59 0.76
N TYR A 103 2.23 -11.02 1.11
CA TYR A 103 2.69 -12.37 0.81
C TYR A 103 3.69 -12.89 1.84
N HIS A 104 3.93 -14.19 1.81
CA HIS A 104 5.03 -14.83 2.53
C HIS A 104 5.83 -15.69 1.54
N ASN A 105 7.03 -16.11 1.93
CA ASN A 105 7.80 -17.06 1.12
C ASN A 105 7.11 -18.42 1.08
N VAL A 106 7.46 -19.23 0.09
CA VAL A 106 7.06 -20.65 0.05
C VAL A 106 7.46 -21.32 1.36
N LEU A 107 6.55 -22.11 1.92
CA LEU A 107 6.76 -22.83 3.17
C LEU A 107 7.21 -24.25 2.84
N ASP A 108 8.29 -24.70 3.46
CA ASP A 108 8.81 -26.07 3.30
C ASP A 108 7.81 -27.12 3.82
N ALA A 109 7.04 -26.76 4.84
CA ALA A 109 5.95 -27.56 5.39
C ALA A 109 4.82 -26.67 5.92
N LEU A 110 3.58 -27.05 5.59
CA LEU A 110 2.38 -26.41 6.13
C LEU A 110 2.08 -27.01 7.50
N ALA A 111 1.86 -26.15 8.50
CA ALA A 111 1.27 -26.58 9.76
C ALA A 111 -0.23 -26.81 9.58
N ASP A 112 -0.80 -27.75 10.33
CA ASP A 112 -2.27 -27.93 10.41
C ASP A 112 -2.92 -26.87 11.30
N CYS A 113 -2.61 -25.60 11.06
CA CYS A 113 -3.24 -24.48 11.73
C CYS A 113 -3.13 -23.17 10.95
N ILE A 114 -4.07 -22.28 11.26
CA ILE A 114 -4.10 -20.89 10.83
C ILE A 114 -3.74 -20.03 12.04
N CYS A 115 -2.88 -19.06 11.80
CA CYS A 115 -2.53 -18.05 12.76
C CYS A 115 -3.01 -16.66 12.32
N LYS A 116 -3.42 -15.83 13.29
CA LYS A 116 -3.64 -14.39 13.10
C LYS A 116 -2.40 -13.59 13.43
N TYR A 117 -2.00 -12.75 12.48
CA TYR A 117 -0.89 -11.81 12.61
C TYR A 117 -1.38 -10.38 12.43
N ASP A 118 -0.75 -9.47 13.15
CA ASP A 118 -0.80 -8.05 12.82
C ASP A 118 0.45 -7.70 12.02
N VAL A 119 0.28 -6.96 10.92
CA VAL A 119 1.40 -6.56 10.06
C VAL A 119 1.42 -5.04 9.97
N SER A 120 2.41 -4.42 10.58
CA SER A 120 2.67 -3.00 10.46
C SER A 120 3.66 -2.74 9.34
N PHE A 121 3.47 -1.61 8.66
CA PHE A 121 4.38 -1.14 7.63
C PHE A 121 4.18 0.35 7.42
N LYS A 122 5.17 1.00 6.80
CA LYS A 122 5.07 2.39 6.37
C LYS A 122 4.94 2.45 4.87
N MET A 123 4.11 3.37 4.42
CA MET A 123 4.01 3.76 3.02
C MET A 123 4.61 5.15 2.86
N SER A 124 5.50 5.31 1.88
CA SER A 124 6.21 6.56 1.62
C SER A 124 5.25 7.70 1.33
N LYS A 125 5.82 8.91 1.28
CA LYS A 125 5.07 10.15 1.13
C LYS A 125 3.99 10.05 0.04
N LEU A 126 2.73 10.16 0.44
CA LEU A 126 1.63 10.28 -0.49
C LEU A 126 1.64 11.71 -1.03
N SER A 127 1.77 11.88 -2.34
CA SER A 127 1.61 13.18 -2.96
C SER A 127 0.17 13.66 -2.79
N ALA A 128 -0.01 14.93 -2.43
CA ALA A 128 -1.33 15.53 -2.40
C ALA A 128 -1.98 15.41 -3.79
N GLY A 129 -3.26 15.02 -3.81
CA GLY A 129 -4.06 15.11 -5.03
C GLY A 129 -4.25 16.59 -5.38
N ASN A 130 -4.21 16.90 -6.69
CA ASN A 130 -4.57 18.23 -7.21
C ASN A 130 -6.08 18.48 -7.09
#